data_AF-A0A931AGY9-F1
#
_entry.id   AF-A0A931AGY9-F1
#
_cell.length_a   1.000
_cell.length_b   1.000
_cell.length_c   1.000
_cell.angle_alpha   90.00
_cell.angle_beta   90.00
_cell.angle_gamma   90.00
#
_symmetry.space_group_name_H-M   'P 1'
#
loop_
_entity.id
_entity.type
_entity.pdbx_description
1 polymer ?
#
loop_
_entity_poly.entity_id
_entity_poly.type
_entity_poly.pdbx_seq_one_letter_code
_entity_poly.pdbx_strand_id
1 'polypeptide(L)'
;MDHDTLVELAGDAGLDRERTRSVLASDAYADAVRRDLDRAARLGIDGVPTLVIDERRVMSAMESPEVLAKVLTQALERKSPRG
;
A
#
# COMPACT_ATOMS: atom_id res chain seq x y z
N MET A 1 17.38 -9.82 -0.98
CA MET A 1 17.79 -8.88 -2.04
C MET A 1 19.08 -8.25 -1.62
N ASP A 2 19.95 -7.99 -2.58
CA ASP A 2 21.20 -7.26 -2.36
C ASP A 2 20.93 -5.75 -2.24
N HIS A 3 21.69 -5.05 -1.39
CA HIS A 3 21.50 -3.62 -1.14
C HIS A 3 21.88 -2.78 -2.35
N ASP A 4 22.91 -3.16 -3.11
CA ASP A 4 23.31 -2.40 -4.30
C ASP A 4 22.21 -2.46 -5.36
N THR A 5 21.59 -3.62 -5.53
CA THR A 5 20.40 -3.78 -6.39
C THR A 5 19.26 -2.83 -5.99
N LEU A 6 18.97 -2.70 -4.70
CA LEU A 6 17.91 -1.80 -4.21
C LEU A 6 18.26 -0.31 -4.41
N VAL A 7 19.52 0.05 -4.26
CA VAL A 7 19.99 1.43 -4.45
C VAL A 7 19.89 1.86 -5.91
N GLU A 8 20.21 0.97 -6.85
CA GLU A 8 20.04 1.28 -8.27
C GLU A 8 18.57 1.45 -8.65
N LEU A 9 17.69 0.54 -8.20
CA LEU A 9 16.24 0.67 -8.42
C LEU A 9 15.67 1.97 -7.81
N ALA A 10 16.14 2.36 -6.63
CA ALA A 10 15.74 3.61 -6.01
C ALA A 10 16.20 4.82 -6.84
N GLY A 11 17.42 4.78 -7.38
CA GLY A 11 17.95 5.80 -8.28
C GLY A 11 17.14 5.93 -9.57
N ASP A 12 16.75 4.81 -10.18
CA ASP A 12 15.90 4.78 -11.39
C ASP A 12 14.50 5.35 -11.12
N ALA A 13 14.00 5.21 -9.88
CA ALA A 13 12.76 5.83 -9.42
C ALA A 13 12.90 7.31 -9.02
N GLY A 14 14.09 7.91 -9.15
CA GLY A 14 14.37 9.33 -8.85
C GLY A 14 14.71 9.63 -7.39
N LEU A 15 14.99 8.61 -6.58
CA LEU A 15 15.42 8.79 -5.18
C LEU A 15 16.93 9.00 -5.08
N ASP A 16 17.36 9.66 -4.01
CA ASP A 16 18.79 9.86 -3.71
C ASP A 16 19.45 8.53 -3.28
N ARG A 17 20.51 8.13 -3.99
CA ARG A 17 21.21 6.85 -3.79
C ARG A 17 21.94 6.78 -2.45
N GLU A 18 22.57 7.86 -1.99
CA GLU A 18 23.32 7.86 -0.73
C GLU A 18 22.40 7.81 0.49
N ARG A 19 21.31 8.56 0.44
CA ARG A 19 20.24 8.50 1.43
C ARG A 19 19.60 7.11 1.44
N THR A 20 19.37 6.50 0.28
CA THR A 20 18.86 5.13 0.19
C THR A 20 19.81 4.13 0.85
N ARG A 21 21.13 4.21 0.58
CA ARG A 21 22.13 3.39 1.28
C ARG A 21 22.07 3.57 2.79
N SER A 22 21.95 4.82 3.25
CA SER A 22 21.87 5.13 4.68
C SER A 22 20.61 4.53 5.34
N VAL A 23 19.47 4.60 4.64
CA VAL A 23 18.21 3.97 5.08
C VAL A 23 18.37 2.46 5.15
N LEU A 24 18.89 1.81 4.10
CA LEU A 24 19.08 0.37 4.03
C LEU A 24 20.08 -0.16 5.08
N ALA A 25 21.05 0.66 5.50
CA ALA A 25 22.00 0.32 6.56
C ALA A 25 21.46 0.56 7.98
N SER A 26 20.18 0.91 8.14
CA SER A 26 19.56 1.27 9.40
C SER A 26 18.17 0.64 9.56
N ASP A 27 17.54 0.86 10.72
CA ASP A 27 16.13 0.49 10.96
C ASP A 27 15.14 1.59 10.55
N ALA A 28 15.58 2.57 9.75
CA ALA A 28 14.70 3.61 9.25
C ALA A 28 13.46 3.00 8.57
N TYR A 29 12.28 3.49 8.94
CA TYR A 29 10.95 3.02 8.49
C TYR A 29 10.54 1.61 8.94
N ALA A 30 11.37 0.85 9.67
CA ALA A 30 11.00 -0.48 10.14
C ALA A 30 9.69 -0.46 10.97
N ASP A 31 9.53 0.53 11.85
CA ASP A 31 8.30 0.69 12.64
C ASP A 31 7.11 1.14 11.80
N ALA A 32 7.33 1.89 10.72
CA ALA A 32 6.26 2.26 9.80
C ALA A 32 5.73 1.03 9.07
N VAL A 33 6.63 0.19 8.56
CA VAL A 33 6.28 -1.09 7.91
C VAL A 33 5.53 -2.01 8.88
N ARG A 34 6.00 -2.14 10.14
CA ARG A 34 5.30 -2.93 11.18
C ARG A 34 3.88 -2.42 11.44
N ARG A 35 3.70 -1.10 11.57
CA ARG A 35 2.37 -0.50 11.78
C ARG A 35 1.40 -0.79 10.62
N ASP A 36 1.89 -0.80 9.38
CA ASP A 36 1.08 -1.14 8.22
C ASP A 36 0.67 -2.62 8.22
N LEU A 37 1.58 -3.52 8.61
CA LEU A 37 1.27 -4.96 8.79
C LEU A 37 0.26 -5.18 9.92
N ASP A 38 0.43 -4.51 11.06
CA ASP A 38 -0.52 -4.60 12.18
C ASP A 38 -1.91 -4.09 11.78
N ARG A 39 -1.96 -3.01 10.97
CA ARG A 39 -3.22 -2.50 10.42
C ARG A 39 -3.86 -3.53 9.48
N ALA A 40 -3.08 -4.15 8.61
CA ALA A 40 -3.57 -5.19 7.71
C ALA A 40 -4.15 -6.38 8.50
N ALA A 41 -3.44 -6.83 9.55
CA ALA A 41 -3.91 -7.90 10.43
C ALA A 41 -5.22 -7.54 11.15
N ARG A 42 -5.36 -6.31 11.67
CA ARG A 42 -6.61 -5.83 12.29
C ARG A 42 -7.79 -5.79 11.32
N LEU A 43 -7.52 -5.60 10.03
CA LEU A 43 -8.53 -5.63 8.97
C LEU A 43 -8.79 -7.04 8.43
N GLY A 44 -8.16 -8.08 9.00
CA GLY A 44 -8.30 -9.47 8.56
C GLY A 44 -7.70 -9.73 7.18
N ILE A 45 -6.66 -8.99 6.80
CA ILE A 45 -5.95 -9.17 5.52
C ILE A 45 -4.86 -10.23 5.71
N ASP A 46 -4.98 -11.32 4.95
CA ASP A 46 -4.12 -12.49 4.97
C ASP A 46 -3.35 -12.70 3.65
N GLY A 47 -3.60 -11.86 2.65
CA GLY A 47 -2.99 -11.98 1.33
C GLY A 47 -2.94 -10.66 0.55
N VAL A 48 -1.96 -10.58 -0.33
CA VAL A 48 -1.73 -9.46 -1.24
C VAL A 48 -1.97 -9.90 -2.70
N PRO A 49 -2.47 -9.01 -3.59
CA PRO A 49 -2.90 -7.63 -3.32
C PRO A 49 -4.30 -7.55 -2.68
N THR A 50 -4.50 -6.60 -1.75
CA THR A 50 -5.81 -6.27 -1.16
C THR A 50 -6.04 -4.77 -1.23
N LEU A 51 -7.23 -4.35 -1.67
CA LEU A 51 -7.66 -2.96 -1.63
C LEU A 51 -8.59 -2.73 -0.43
N VAL A 52 -8.40 -1.62 0.29
CA VAL A 52 -9.26 -1.21 1.41
C VAL A 52 -9.88 0.13 1.06
N ILE A 53 -11.20 0.22 1.08
CA ILE A 53 -11.95 1.46 0.84
C ILE A 53 -12.84 1.69 2.06
N ASP A 54 -12.72 2.87 2.68
CA ASP A 54 -13.50 3.26 3.87
C ASP A 54 -13.43 2.22 5.01
N GLU A 55 -12.21 1.77 5.31
CA GLU A 55 -11.89 0.73 6.31
C GLU A 55 -12.54 -0.64 6.05
N ARG A 56 -13.11 -0.84 4.87
CA ARG A 56 -13.70 -2.11 4.45
C ARG A 56 -12.86 -2.74 3.36
N ARG A 57 -12.62 -4.05 3.50
CA ARG A 57 -11.94 -4.85 2.49
C ARG A 57 -12.77 -4.90 1.22
N VAL A 58 -12.15 -4.56 0.10
CA VAL A 58 -12.68 -4.78 -1.24
C VAL A 58 -11.85 -5.91 -1.85
N MET A 59 -12.50 -6.97 -2.29
CA MET A 59 -11.78 -8.12 -2.84
C MET A 59 -11.17 -7.82 -4.21
N SER A 60 -9.92 -8.28 -4.32
CA SER A 60 -9.04 -8.48 -5.47
C SER A 60 -8.72 -7.29 -6.38
N ALA A 61 -7.47 -6.84 -6.30
CA ALA A 61 -6.87 -5.89 -7.24
C ALA A 61 -6.63 -6.47 -8.65
N MET A 62 -7.18 -7.66 -8.95
CA MET A 62 -7.20 -8.25 -10.30
C MET A 62 -8.53 -7.99 -11.03
N GLU A 63 -9.46 -7.30 -10.39
CA GLU A 63 -10.70 -6.87 -11.03
C GLU A 63 -10.44 -5.75 -12.05
N SER A 64 -11.27 -5.68 -13.10
CA SER A 64 -11.07 -4.70 -14.17
C SER A 64 -11.22 -3.25 -13.68
N PRO A 65 -10.68 -2.25 -14.40
CA PRO A 65 -10.87 -0.84 -14.05
C PRO A 65 -12.33 -0.44 -13.83
N GLU A 66 -13.26 -1.06 -14.57
CA GLU A 66 -14.70 -0.84 -14.45
C GLU A 66 -15.25 -1.32 -13.10
N VAL A 67 -14.77 -2.47 -12.61
CA VAL A 67 -15.16 -3.00 -11.29
C VAL A 67 -14.63 -2.11 -10.18
N LEU A 68 -13.37 -1.65 -10.30
CA LEU A 68 -12.79 -0.69 -9.35
C LEU A 68 -13.61 0.60 -9.31
N ALA A 69 -13.93 1.18 -10.48
CA ALA A 69 -14.75 2.38 -10.58
C ALA A 69 -16.13 2.19 -9.92
N LYS A 70 -16.79 1.05 -10.16
CA LYS A 70 -18.08 0.73 -9.53
C LYS A 70 -17.98 0.66 -8.01
N VAL A 71 -16.94 0.01 -7.47
CA VAL A 71 -16.76 -0.08 -6.01
C VAL A 71 -16.49 1.31 -5.40
N LEU A 72 -15.67 2.14 -6.05
CA LEU A 72 -15.40 3.50 -5.61
C LEU A 72 -16.70 4.34 -5.58
N THR A 73 -17.52 4.28 -6.63
CA THR A 73 -18.82 4.97 -6.68
C THR A 73 -19.74 4.51 -5.54
N GLN A 74 -19.86 3.19 -5.32
CA GLN A 74 -20.67 2.64 -4.23
C GLN A 74 -20.19 3.08 -2.84
N ALA A 75 -18.88 3.20 -2.64
CA ALA A 75 -18.31 3.68 -1.39
C ALA A 75 -18.63 5.17 -1.15
N LEU A 76 -18.56 5.99 -2.20
CA LEU A 76 -18.93 7.41 -2.13
C LEU A 76 -20.42 7.60 -1.84
N GLU A 77 -21.30 6.86 -2.51
CA GLU A 77 -22.76 6.93 -2.29
C GLU A 77 -23.17 6.54 -0.87
N ARG A 78 -22.47 5.60 -0.22
CA ARG A 78 -22.72 5.22 1.18
C ARG A 78 -22.31 6.31 2.16
N LYS A 79 -21.34 7.15 1.80
CA LYS A 79 -20.80 8.22 2.65
C LYS A 79 -21.65 9.49 2.59
N SER A 80 -22.39 9.70 1.50
CA SER A 80 -23.40 10.75 1.40
C SER A 80 -24.70 10.27 2.06
N PRO A 81 -25.14 10.86 3.19
CA PRO A 81 -26.47 10.55 3.70
C PRO A 81 -27.47 10.91 2.60
N ARG A 82 -28.36 9.96 2.27
CA ARG A 82 -29.55 10.26 1.46
C ARG A 82 -30.38 11.29 2.22
N GLY A 83 -30.16 12.57 1.92
CA GLY A 83 -31.07 13.66 2.21
C GLY A 83 -32.11 13.76 1.10
#